data_AF-A0A0F9CWU7-F1
#
_entry.id   AF-A0A0F9CWU7-F1
#
_cell.length_a   1.000
_cell.length_b   1.000
_cell.length_c   1.000
_cell.angle_alpha   90.00
_cell.angle_beta   90.00
_cell.angle_gamma   90.00
#
_symmetry.space_group_name_H-M   'P 1'
#
loop_
_entity.id
_entity.type
_entity.pdbx_description
1 polymer ?
#
loop_
_entity_poly.entity_id
_entity_poly.type
_entity_poly.pdbx_seq_one_letter_code
_entity_poly.pdbx_strand_id
1 'polypeptide(L)'
;AADLDTSNNDALQDEFFNRLKAGNVKFDLIFTFATAEDNVTDPTQAWPSSRREVIAGQLLITDATPQKNSICNEINFDPLVLPTGIEASQDKILGARSSAYAESYRRRAKEHLLRLSE
;
A
#
# COMPACT_ATOMS: atom_id res chain seq x y z
N ALA A 1 -1.88 -1.82 -22.95
CA ALA A 1 -0.65 -1.68 -22.15
C ALA A 1 0.51 -2.12 -23.04
N ALA A 2 1.70 -1.55 -22.89
CA ALA A 2 2.87 -2.13 -23.53
C ALA A 2 3.05 -3.58 -23.02
N ASP A 3 3.48 -4.49 -23.88
CA ASP A 3 3.81 -5.85 -23.43
C ASP A 3 4.96 -5.77 -22.43
N LEU A 4 4.78 -6.41 -21.27
CA LEU A 4 5.82 -6.51 -20.26
C LEU A 4 6.89 -7.47 -20.74
N ASP A 5 8.16 -7.07 -20.67
CA ASP A 5 9.28 -7.97 -20.88
C ASP A 5 9.38 -8.95 -19.70
N THR A 6 8.82 -10.14 -19.85
CA THR A 6 8.81 -11.16 -18.79
C THR A 6 10.20 -11.73 -18.49
N SER A 7 11.23 -11.38 -19.28
CA SER A 7 12.62 -11.75 -19.02
C SER A 7 13.38 -10.72 -18.17
N ASN A 8 12.82 -9.51 -18.00
CA ASN A 8 13.39 -8.44 -17.20
C ASN A 8 12.81 -8.46 -15.77
N ASN A 9 13.69 -8.62 -14.77
CA ASN A 9 13.31 -8.61 -13.35
C ASN A 9 12.69 -7.27 -12.90
N ASP A 10 12.98 -6.18 -13.61
CA ASP A 10 12.51 -4.83 -13.32
C ASP A 10 11.35 -4.38 -14.24
N ALA A 11 10.76 -5.28 -15.04
CA ALA A 11 9.77 -4.92 -16.06
C ALA A 11 8.58 -4.09 -15.54
N LEU A 12 8.07 -4.39 -14.33
CA LEU A 12 6.98 -3.62 -13.72
C LEU A 12 7.43 -2.23 -13.28
N GLN A 13 8.67 -2.10 -12.79
CA GLN A 13 9.25 -0.81 -12.43
C GLN A 13 9.44 0.05 -13.68
N ASP A 14 10.04 -0.52 -14.72
CA ASP A 14 10.27 0.16 -16.00
C ASP A 14 8.96 0.60 -16.66
N GLU A 15 7.94 -0.27 -16.65
CA GLU A 15 6.60 0.06 -17.16
C GLU A 15 6.00 1.23 -16.39
N PHE A 16 6.08 1.22 -15.05
CA PHE A 16 5.52 2.28 -14.22
C PHE A 16 6.20 3.63 -14.47
N PHE A 17 7.53 3.67 -14.55
CA PHE A 17 8.27 4.89 -14.90
C PHE A 17 7.93 5.39 -16.31
N ASN A 18 7.79 4.49 -17.28
CA ASN A 18 7.40 4.87 -18.64
C ASN A 18 5.95 5.39 -18.68
N ARG A 19 5.05 4.80 -17.88
CA ARG A 19 3.68 5.28 -17.73
C ARG A 19 3.64 6.69 -17.14
N LEU A 20 4.44 6.96 -16.11
CA LEU A 20 4.54 8.30 -15.50
C LEU A 20 5.10 9.35 -16.46
N LYS A 21 6.05 8.99 -17.33
CA LYS A 21 6.56 9.89 -18.39
C LYS A 21 5.47 10.28 -19.39
N ALA A 22 4.49 9.41 -19.62
CA ALA A 22 3.36 9.69 -20.51
C ALA A 22 2.27 10.55 -19.84
N GLY A 23 2.22 10.56 -18.50
CA GLY A 23 1.32 11.40 -17.71
C GLY A 23 1.05 10.82 -16.32
N ASN A 24 0.24 11.54 -15.55
CA ASN A 24 -0.11 11.14 -14.19
C ASN A 24 -0.79 9.77 -14.16
N VAL A 25 -0.38 8.91 -13.22
CA VAL A 25 -1.10 7.67 -12.92
C VAL A 25 -2.21 7.98 -11.94
N LYS A 26 -3.43 7.60 -12.29
CA LYS A 26 -4.64 7.85 -11.51
C LYS A 26 -5.16 6.55 -10.90
N PHE A 27 -5.56 6.60 -9.63
CA PHE A 27 -6.33 5.57 -8.96
C PHE A 27 -7.54 6.19 -8.26
N ASP A 28 -8.73 5.64 -8.47
CA ASP A 28 -9.93 6.06 -7.73
C ASP A 28 -9.98 5.32 -6.39
N LEU A 29 -10.04 6.05 -5.29
CA LEU A 29 -10.22 5.49 -3.95
C LEU A 29 -11.71 5.19 -3.75
N ILE A 30 -12.07 3.91 -3.76
CA ILE A 30 -13.45 3.45 -3.67
C ILE A 30 -13.76 3.03 -2.24
N PHE A 31 -14.84 3.56 -1.67
CA PHE A 31 -15.42 3.07 -0.43
C PHE A 31 -16.61 2.16 -0.75
N THR A 32 -16.50 0.91 -0.33
CA THR A 32 -17.58 -0.08 -0.40
C THR A 32 -18.28 -0.13 0.96
N PHE A 33 -19.60 0.05 0.96
CA PHE A 33 -20.39 0.12 2.20
C PHE A 33 -20.90 -1.25 2.60
N ALA A 34 -20.55 -1.67 3.81
CA ALA A 34 -21.04 -2.89 4.44
C ALA A 34 -22.55 -2.82 4.73
N THR A 35 -23.18 -3.99 4.86
CA THR A 35 -24.47 -4.18 5.52
C THR A 35 -24.33 -5.13 6.71
N ALA A 36 -25.44 -5.36 7.42
CA ALA A 36 -25.43 -6.24 8.61
C ALA A 36 -25.05 -7.70 8.30
N GLU A 37 -25.18 -8.11 7.04
CA GLU A 37 -24.86 -9.46 6.57
C GLU A 37 -23.37 -9.65 6.23
N ASP A 38 -22.58 -8.57 6.14
CA ASP A 38 -21.16 -8.66 5.81
C ASP A 38 -20.30 -9.01 7.02
N ASN A 39 -19.39 -9.95 6.83
CA ASN A 39 -18.35 -10.22 7.82
C ASN A 39 -17.23 -9.18 7.69
N VAL A 40 -17.08 -8.33 8.71
CA VAL A 40 -16.04 -7.28 8.76
C VAL A 40 -14.75 -7.73 9.45
N THR A 41 -14.67 -9.01 9.85
CA THR A 41 -13.57 -9.57 10.65
C THR A 41 -12.83 -10.72 9.98
N ASP A 42 -13.36 -11.25 8.87
CA ASP A 42 -12.73 -12.31 8.08
C ASP A 42 -12.20 -11.73 6.76
N PRO A 43 -10.89 -11.45 6.66
CA PRO A 43 -10.29 -10.87 5.46
C PRO A 43 -10.18 -11.86 4.30
N THR A 44 -10.56 -13.13 4.48
CA THR A 44 -10.57 -14.13 3.40
C THR A 44 -11.86 -14.11 2.59
N GLN A 45 -12.89 -13.41 3.09
CA GLN A 45 -14.20 -13.33 2.46
C GLN A 45 -14.38 -11.98 1.75
N ALA A 46 -14.39 -12.01 0.41
CA ALA A 46 -14.79 -10.83 -0.36
C ALA A 46 -16.28 -10.55 -0.20
N TRP A 47 -16.64 -9.27 -0.06
CA TRP A 47 -18.04 -8.86 -0.07
C TRP A 47 -18.63 -8.94 -1.49
N PRO A 48 -19.96 -9.10 -1.63
CA PRO A 48 -20.61 -9.12 -2.95
C PRO A 48 -20.33 -7.86 -3.77
N SER A 49 -20.22 -7.98 -5.10
CA SER A 49 -20.03 -6.83 -5.99
C SER A 49 -21.26 -5.93 -6.11
N SER A 50 -22.41 -6.34 -5.56
CA SER A 50 -23.64 -5.55 -5.50
C SER A 50 -23.63 -4.49 -4.38
N ARG A 51 -22.60 -4.47 -3.53
CA ARG A 51 -22.48 -3.48 -2.46
C ARG A 51 -22.44 -2.07 -3.05
N ARG A 52 -23.04 -1.14 -2.32
CA ARG A 52 -22.97 0.27 -2.70
C ARG A 52 -21.51 0.72 -2.61
N GLU A 53 -21.05 1.37 -3.67
CA GLU A 53 -19.72 1.96 -3.74
C GLU A 53 -19.83 3.47 -3.97
N VAL A 54 -18.84 4.21 -3.46
CA VAL A 54 -18.64 5.63 -3.82
C VAL A 54 -17.15 5.87 -4.08
N ILE A 55 -16.85 6.73 -5.04
CA ILE A 55 -15.50 7.27 -5.22
C ILE A 55 -15.30 8.32 -4.13
N ALA A 56 -14.53 7.98 -3.11
CA ALA A 56 -14.22 8.85 -1.97
C ALA A 56 -13.13 9.88 -2.31
N GLY A 57 -12.33 9.60 -3.34
CA GLY A 57 -11.30 10.51 -3.81
C GLY A 57 -10.49 9.89 -4.94
N GLN A 58 -9.44 10.60 -5.34
CA GLN A 58 -8.53 10.16 -6.39
C GLN A 58 -7.08 10.33 -5.93
N LEU A 59 -6.30 9.26 -6.01
CA LEU A 59 -4.85 9.31 -5.86
C LEU A 59 -4.24 9.59 -7.23
N LEU A 60 -3.49 10.69 -7.33
CA LEU A 60 -2.67 11.02 -8.49
C LEU A 60 -1.21 10.81 -8.13
N ILE A 61 -0.55 9.91 -8.84
CA ILE A 61 0.89 9.75 -8.79
C ILE A 61 1.45 10.54 -9.96
N THR A 62 2.20 11.59 -9.65
CA THR A 62 2.77 12.52 -10.63
C THR A 62 4.27 12.31 -10.84
N ASP A 63 4.92 11.67 -9.88
CA ASP A 63 6.36 11.38 -9.93
C ASP A 63 6.69 10.15 -9.06
N ALA A 64 7.83 9.53 -9.34
CA ALA A 64 8.38 8.43 -8.56
C ALA A 64 9.90 8.44 -8.63
N THR A 65 10.55 7.87 -7.63
CA THR A 65 12.01 7.69 -7.58
C THR A 65 12.36 6.23 -7.34
N PRO A 66 13.45 5.71 -7.90
CA PRO A 66 13.92 4.36 -7.58
C PRO A 66 14.11 4.17 -6.07
N GLN A 67 13.82 2.98 -5.56
CA GLN A 67 13.97 2.68 -4.13
C GLN A 67 15.43 2.81 -3.65
N LYS A 68 16.39 2.47 -4.52
CA LYS A 68 17.82 2.55 -4.20
C LYS A 68 18.20 4.00 -3.87
N ASN A 69 18.74 4.21 -2.67
CA ASN A 69 19.10 5.53 -2.13
C ASN A 69 17.92 6.50 -1.92
N SER A 70 16.69 6.00 -1.86
CA SER A 70 15.50 6.79 -1.52
C SER A 70 15.11 6.61 -0.05
N ILE A 71 14.40 7.61 0.50
CA ILE A 71 13.82 7.62 1.85
C ILE A 71 12.75 6.53 2.07
N CYS A 72 12.32 5.82 1.02
CA CYS A 72 11.31 4.77 1.11
C CYS A 72 11.60 3.73 2.22
N ASN A 73 12.87 3.44 2.49
CA ASN A 73 13.27 2.48 3.54
C ASN A 73 13.07 3.02 4.96
N GLU A 74 13.00 4.35 5.11
CA GLU A 74 12.91 5.06 6.39
C GLU A 74 11.46 5.32 6.83
N ILE A 75 10.49 5.09 5.95
CA ILE A 75 9.06 5.28 6.24
C ILE A 75 8.49 4.00 6.84
N ASN A 76 7.78 4.14 7.96
CA ASN A 76 6.97 3.07 8.53
C ASN A 76 5.50 3.25 8.13
N PHE A 77 4.96 2.30 7.36
CA PHE A 77 3.55 2.30 6.94
C PHE A 77 2.69 1.46 7.89
N ASP A 78 2.56 1.89 9.14
CA ASP A 78 1.75 1.18 10.14
C ASP A 78 0.24 1.27 9.82
N PRO A 79 -0.46 0.15 9.58
CA PRO A 79 -1.87 0.17 9.21
C PRO A 79 -2.83 0.59 10.33
N LEU A 80 -2.37 0.71 11.58
CA LEU A 80 -3.18 1.20 12.71
C LEU A 80 -2.89 2.67 13.07
N VAL A 81 -2.02 3.36 12.33
CA VAL A 81 -1.90 4.81 12.39
C VAL A 81 -2.98 5.41 11.48
N LEU A 82 -4.14 5.70 12.08
CA LEU A 82 -5.35 6.10 11.36
C LEU A 82 -5.67 7.60 11.56
N PRO A 83 -6.23 8.28 10.53
CA PRO A 83 -6.71 9.65 10.68
C PRO A 83 -8.01 9.70 11.47
N THR A 84 -8.38 10.89 11.93
CA THR A 84 -9.68 11.12 12.57
C THR A 84 -10.84 10.69 11.67
N GLY A 85 -11.78 9.93 12.22
CA GLY A 85 -12.95 9.40 11.49
C GLY A 85 -12.74 8.02 10.87
N ILE A 86 -11.57 7.40 11.03
CA ILE A 86 -11.32 6.00 10.63
C ILE A 86 -10.86 5.21 11.84
N GLU A 87 -11.47 4.04 12.04
CA GLU A 87 -11.16 3.12 13.14
C GLU A 87 -10.85 1.73 12.61
N ALA A 88 -10.06 0.97 13.35
CA ALA A 88 -9.73 -0.40 12.99
C ALA A 88 -10.93 -1.32 13.21
N SER A 89 -11.15 -2.27 12.29
CA SER A 89 -12.13 -3.34 12.50
C SER A 89 -11.61 -4.36 13.53
N GLN A 90 -12.46 -5.32 13.88
CA GLN A 90 -12.10 -6.45 14.75
C GLN A 90 -11.42 -7.61 13.99
N ASP A 91 -10.93 -7.37 12.77
CA ASP A 91 -10.09 -8.34 12.05
C ASP A 91 -8.78 -8.56 12.82
N LYS A 92 -8.56 -9.81 13.25
CA LYS A 92 -7.37 -10.21 14.01
C LYS A 92 -6.08 -10.09 13.18
N ILE A 93 -6.15 -10.26 11.86
CA ILE A 93 -5.00 -10.06 10.98
C ILE A 93 -4.63 -8.59 10.98
N LEU A 94 -5.60 -7.68 10.79
CA LEU A 94 -5.36 -6.24 10.89
C LEU A 94 -4.74 -5.86 12.24
N GLY A 95 -5.32 -6.33 13.34
CA GLY A 95 -4.84 -6.07 14.70
C GLY A 95 -3.40 -6.54 14.95
N ALA A 96 -2.99 -7.67 14.36
CA ALA A 96 -1.64 -8.19 14.50
C ALA A 96 -0.58 -7.42 13.67
N ARG A 97 -0.99 -6.66 12.65
CA ARG A 97 -0.04 -6.06 11.70
C ARG A 97 0.78 -4.92 12.28
N SER A 98 0.25 -4.09 13.17
CA SER A 98 1.02 -2.96 13.72
C SER A 98 2.33 -3.43 14.41
N SER A 99 2.27 -4.47 15.25
CA SER A 99 3.47 -5.02 15.90
C SER A 99 4.46 -5.64 14.91
N ALA A 100 3.96 -6.31 13.86
CA ALA A 100 4.80 -6.86 12.80
C ALA A 100 5.51 -5.77 11.99
N TYR A 101 4.81 -4.67 11.66
CA TYR A 101 5.37 -3.53 10.95
C TYR A 101 6.41 -2.80 11.81
N ALA A 102 6.13 -2.61 13.11
CA ALA A 102 7.06 -2.01 14.06
C ALA A 102 8.35 -2.83 14.20
N GLU A 103 8.26 -4.14 14.39
CA GLU A 103 9.43 -5.01 14.49
C GLU A 103 10.24 -5.05 13.18
N SER A 104 9.54 -5.12 12.05
CA SER A 104 10.16 -5.05 10.72
C SER A 104 10.94 -3.73 10.55
N TYR A 105 10.31 -2.59 10.88
CA TYR A 105 10.94 -1.28 10.80
C TYR A 105 12.17 -1.17 11.71
N ARG A 106 12.06 -1.64 12.95
CA ARG A 106 13.18 -1.66 13.90
C ARG A 106 14.40 -2.40 13.34
N ARG A 107 14.19 -3.53 12.65
CA ARG A 107 15.29 -4.29 12.02
C ARG A 107 15.92 -3.54 10.85
N ARG A 108 15.11 -3.01 9.93
CA ARG A 108 15.63 -2.22 8.78
C ARG A 108 16.37 -0.96 9.23
N ALA A 109 15.84 -0.26 10.23
CA ALA A 109 16.48 0.93 10.78
C ALA A 109 17.85 0.58 11.40
N LYS A 110 17.94 -0.55 12.12
CA LYS A 110 19.22 -1.04 12.66
C LYS A 110 20.22 -1.38 11.55
N GLU A 111 19.80 -2.08 10.50
CA GLU A 111 20.66 -2.41 9.35
C GLU A 111 21.18 -1.14 8.66
N HIS A 112 20.33 -0.13 8.50
CA HIS A 112 20.72 1.15 7.94
C HIS A 112 21.75 1.89 8.81
N LEU A 113 21.50 1.97 10.12
CA LEU A 113 22.44 2.58 11.07
C LEU A 113 23.81 1.90 11.06
N LEU A 114 23.85 0.55 11.02
CA LEU A 114 25.10 -0.20 10.97
C LEU A 114 25.89 0.08 9.68
N ARG A 115 25.20 0.18 8.53
CA ARG A 115 25.85 0.52 7.24
C ARG A 115 26.46 1.92 7.23
N LEU A 116 25.92 2.87 7.99
CA LEU A 116 26.48 4.22 8.11
C LEU A 116 27.70 4.29 9.04
N SER A 117 27.94 3.26 9.86
CA SER A 117 29.07 3.18 10.79
C SER A 117 30.28 2.42 10.25
N GLU A 118 30.18 1.87 9.04
CA GLU A 118 31.26 1.26 8.25
C GLU A 118 31.80 2.26 7.22
#